data_AF-A0A3D3X376-F1
#
_entry.id   AF-A0A3D3X376-F1
#
_cell.length_a   1.000
_cell.length_b   1.000
_cell.length_c   1.000
_cell.angle_alpha   90.00
_cell.angle_beta   90.00
_cell.angle_gamma   90.00
#
_symmetry.space_group_name_H-M   'P 1'
#
loop_
_entity.id
_entity.type
_entity.pdbx_description
1 polymer ?
#
loop_
_entity_poly.entity_id
_entity_poly.type
_entity_poly.pdbx_seq_one_letter_code
_entity_poly.pdbx_strand_id
1 'polypeptide(L)'
;MEFYLNGEKRNYDGDPDLNLMEYLRNTEKIISPKDGCSPEGVCGCCTVLLDNKAVKSCISAMKRVEGKQVLTTEGLSPEKRETVVNAFMEKGGLQCGFCTPGILMKVWPLFEKPEQPCREDFVKALNSNLCR
;
A
#
# COMPACT_ATOMS: atom_id res chain seq x y z
N MET A 1 -1.60 -7.50 20.26
CA MET A 1 -0.93 -6.29 19.79
C MET A 1 -1.95 -5.23 19.41
N GLU A 2 -1.65 -3.96 19.70
CA GLU A 2 -2.46 -2.83 19.27
C GLU A 2 -1.76 -2.08 18.13
N PHE A 3 -2.50 -1.57 17.15
CA PHE A 3 -1.98 -0.73 16.07
C PHE A 3 -3.12 0.12 15.46
N TYR A 4 -2.80 0.98 14.50
CA TYR A 4 -3.79 1.77 13.77
C TYR A 4 -3.90 1.30 12.33
N LEU A 5 -5.12 1.09 11.85
CA LEU A 5 -5.43 0.76 10.46
C LEU A 5 -6.33 1.84 9.89
N ASN A 6 -5.85 2.56 8.87
CA ASN A 6 -6.59 3.65 8.22
C ASN A 6 -7.13 4.71 9.22
N GLY A 7 -6.36 4.96 10.29
CA GLY A 7 -6.71 5.92 11.35
C GLY A 7 -7.55 5.33 12.50
N GLU A 8 -8.04 4.10 12.36
CA GLU A 8 -8.82 3.44 13.41
C GLU A 8 -7.95 2.48 14.22
N LYS A 9 -8.13 2.49 15.56
CA LYS A 9 -7.41 1.56 16.43
C LYS A 9 -7.90 0.12 16.19
N ARG A 10 -6.97 -0.83 16.17
CA ARG A 10 -7.22 -2.26 16.08
C ARG A 10 -6.46 -3.00 17.18
N ASN A 11 -7.11 -4.03 17.71
CA ASN A 11 -6.51 -4.98 18.64
C ASN A 11 -6.48 -6.34 17.94
N TYR A 12 -5.29 -6.93 17.85
CA TYR A 12 -5.06 -8.22 17.20
C TYR A 12 -4.42 -9.20 18.18
N ASP A 13 -5.04 -10.36 18.35
CA ASP A 13 -4.64 -11.44 19.26
C ASP A 13 -4.34 -12.77 18.53
N GLY A 14 -4.26 -12.74 17.20
CA GLY A 14 -3.95 -13.91 16.37
C GLY A 14 -2.45 -14.19 16.23
N ASP A 15 -2.10 -14.98 15.21
CA ASP A 15 -0.73 -15.39 14.91
C ASP A 15 0.19 -14.19 14.58
N PRO A 16 1.24 -13.91 15.38
CA PRO A 16 2.17 -12.83 15.12
C PRO A 16 2.98 -12.98 13.82
N ASP A 17 3.10 -14.20 13.29
CA ASP A 17 3.81 -14.50 12.04
C ASP A 17 2.90 -14.50 10.81
N LEU A 18 1.58 -14.37 10.98
CA LEU A 18 0.64 -14.14 9.89
C LEU A 18 1.10 -12.93 9.07
N ASN A 19 1.10 -13.05 7.75
CA ASN A 19 1.45 -11.92 6.90
C ASN A 19 0.33 -10.87 6.91
N LEU A 20 0.71 -9.60 6.87
CA LEU A 20 -0.19 -8.45 6.95
C LEU A 20 -1.21 -8.45 5.81
N MET A 21 -0.84 -8.91 4.61
CA MET A 21 -1.77 -8.95 3.48
C MET A 21 -2.95 -9.88 3.79
N GLU A 22 -2.67 -11.04 4.36
CA GLU A 22 -3.69 -12.03 4.71
C GLU A 22 -4.63 -11.49 5.78
N TYR A 23 -4.10 -10.89 6.85
CA TYR A 23 -4.92 -10.22 7.85
C TYR A 23 -5.83 -9.13 7.23
N LEU A 24 -5.26 -8.24 6.40
CA LEU A 24 -6.03 -7.16 5.75
C LEU A 24 -7.17 -7.72 4.89
N ARG A 25 -6.88 -8.75 4.08
CA ARG A 25 -7.85 -9.28 3.11
C ARG A 25 -8.88 -10.19 3.77
N ASN A 26 -8.46 -11.09 4.65
CA ASN A 26 -9.31 -12.14 5.20
C ASN A 26 -10.05 -11.69 6.45
N THR A 27 -9.43 -10.87 7.30
CA THR A 27 -10.03 -10.37 8.55
C THR A 27 -10.70 -9.03 8.32
N GLU A 28 -9.97 -8.03 7.83
CA GLU A 28 -10.50 -6.65 7.68
C GLU A 28 -11.28 -6.44 6.37
N LYS A 29 -11.29 -7.44 5.47
CA LYS A 29 -11.94 -7.37 4.14
C LYS A 29 -11.44 -6.24 3.25
N ILE A 30 -10.23 -5.75 3.52
CA ILE A 30 -9.52 -4.75 2.72
C ILE A 30 -8.78 -5.47 1.59
N ILE A 31 -9.37 -5.44 0.39
CA ILE A 31 -8.91 -6.20 -0.77
C ILE A 31 -8.08 -5.37 -1.76
N SER A 32 -7.81 -4.10 -1.48
CA SER A 32 -6.96 -3.26 -2.34
C SER A 32 -5.51 -3.74 -2.44
N PRO A 33 -4.82 -4.23 -1.38
CA PRO A 33 -3.51 -4.83 -1.54
C PRO A 33 -3.70 -6.16 -2.25
N LYS A 34 -3.17 -6.28 -3.47
CA LYS A 34 -3.42 -7.43 -4.32
C LYS A 34 -2.41 -8.54 -4.10
N ASP A 35 -2.90 -9.76 -4.10
CA ASP A 35 -2.08 -10.95 -4.20
C ASP A 35 -1.73 -11.21 -5.67
N GLY A 36 -0.52 -10.83 -6.08
CA GLY A 36 0.00 -11.14 -7.43
C GLY A 36 1.22 -12.08 -7.44
N CYS A 37 1.86 -12.29 -6.29
CA CYS A 37 3.00 -13.18 -6.09
C CYS A 37 3.25 -13.35 -4.57
N SER A 38 2.18 -13.54 -3.80
CA SER A 38 2.39 -13.92 -2.40
C SER A 38 2.90 -15.36 -2.34
N PRO A 39 3.87 -15.67 -1.48
CA PRO A 39 4.57 -14.81 -0.52
C PRO A 39 5.95 -14.30 -0.99
N GLU A 40 6.26 -14.31 -2.29
CA GLU A 40 7.61 -14.00 -2.81
C GLU A 40 7.98 -12.50 -2.70
N GLY A 41 6.98 -11.62 -2.65
CA GLY A 41 7.21 -10.18 -2.49
C GLY A 41 7.91 -9.54 -3.70
N VAL A 42 7.64 -10.01 -4.92
CA VAL A 42 8.26 -9.51 -6.15
C VAL A 42 7.48 -8.33 -6.75
N CYS A 43 6.19 -8.52 -7.05
CA CYS A 43 5.39 -7.64 -7.91
C CYS A 43 5.04 -6.26 -7.31
N GLY A 44 5.00 -6.11 -5.99
CA GLY A 44 4.64 -4.85 -5.33
C GLY A 44 3.13 -4.52 -5.29
N CYS A 45 2.25 -5.32 -5.89
CA CYS A 45 0.81 -5.06 -5.92
C CYS A 45 0.14 -5.09 -4.53
N CYS A 46 0.77 -5.72 -3.54
CA CYS A 46 0.32 -5.77 -2.15
C CYS A 46 0.84 -4.60 -1.28
N THR A 47 1.40 -3.55 -1.90
CA THR A 47 2.03 -2.46 -1.13
C THR A 47 1.01 -1.71 -0.27
N VAL A 48 1.38 -1.48 0.99
CA VAL A 48 0.69 -0.61 1.95
C VAL A 48 1.73 0.33 2.58
N LEU A 49 1.30 1.34 3.32
CA LEU A 49 2.22 2.14 4.13
C LEU A 49 2.23 1.65 5.57
N LEU A 50 3.43 1.57 6.14
CA LEU A 50 3.66 1.38 7.56
C LEU A 50 4.46 2.58 8.07
N ASP A 51 3.85 3.42 8.89
CA ASP A 51 4.40 4.73 9.31
C ASP A 51 4.92 5.57 8.12
N ASN A 52 4.05 5.73 7.12
CA ASN A 52 4.33 6.43 5.86
C ASN A 52 5.45 5.82 4.99
N LYS A 53 5.91 4.59 5.28
CA LYS A 53 6.89 3.87 4.46
C LYS A 53 6.22 2.75 3.67
N ALA A 54 6.44 2.74 2.36
CA ALA A 54 5.94 1.68 1.49
C ALA A 54 6.56 0.32 1.83
N VAL A 55 5.71 -0.65 2.18
CA VAL A 55 6.10 -2.03 2.49
C VAL A 55 5.23 -3.02 1.73
N LYS A 56 5.80 -4.17 1.37
CA LYS A 56 5.07 -5.28 0.76
C LYS A 56 4.37 -6.08 1.87
N SER A 57 3.05 -6.05 1.91
CA SER A 57 2.28 -6.65 3.02
C SER A 57 2.37 -8.18 3.05
N CYS A 58 2.58 -8.85 1.92
CA CYS A 58 2.67 -10.32 1.86
C CYS A 58 3.91 -10.91 2.54
N ILE A 59 4.95 -10.10 2.77
CA ILE A 59 6.19 -10.51 3.47
C ILE A 59 6.38 -9.74 4.79
N SER A 60 5.37 -8.98 5.21
CA SER A 60 5.41 -8.23 6.47
C SER A 60 4.57 -8.98 7.50
N ALA A 61 5.21 -9.60 8.49
CA ALA A 61 4.50 -10.27 9.58
C ALA A 61 3.73 -9.28 10.48
N MET A 62 2.59 -9.71 11.03
CA MET A 62 1.74 -8.91 11.92
C MET A 62 2.51 -8.35 13.11
N LYS A 63 3.44 -9.11 13.70
CA LYS A 63 4.30 -8.62 14.80
C LYS A 63 5.10 -7.35 14.49
N ARG A 64 5.35 -7.05 13.21
CA ARG A 64 6.06 -5.81 12.81
C ARG A 64 5.18 -4.57 12.86
N VAL A 65 3.87 -4.75 13.00
CA VAL A 65 2.83 -3.72 12.91
C VAL A 65 2.44 -3.16 14.28
N GLU A 66 2.78 -3.87 15.37
CA GLU A 66 2.51 -3.42 16.73
C GLU A 66 2.99 -1.98 16.98
N GLY A 67 2.08 -1.14 17.48
CA GLY A 67 2.30 0.26 17.80
C GLY A 67 2.39 1.21 16.59
N LYS A 68 2.16 0.72 15.37
CA LYS A 68 2.35 1.50 14.13
C LYS A 68 1.06 1.85 13.42
N GLN A 69 1.16 2.69 12.40
CA GLN A 69 0.07 3.04 11.50
C GLN A 69 0.19 2.30 10.17
N VAL A 70 -0.79 1.47 9.86
CA VAL A 70 -1.02 0.89 8.53
C VAL A 70 -1.98 1.78 7.76
N LEU A 71 -1.59 2.21 6.57
CA LEU A 71 -2.47 2.91 5.62
C LEU A 71 -2.57 2.09 4.34
N THR A 72 -3.81 1.78 3.94
CA THR A 72 -4.15 1.18 2.64
C THR A 72 -4.78 2.23 1.73
N THR A 73 -5.11 1.88 0.49
CA THR A 73 -5.77 2.84 -0.41
C THR A 73 -7.12 3.32 0.11
N GLU A 74 -7.83 2.50 0.89
CA GLU A 74 -9.11 2.82 1.52
C GLU A 74 -8.98 3.93 2.57
N GLY A 75 -7.81 4.05 3.22
CA GLY A 75 -7.52 5.10 4.19
C GLY A 75 -7.11 6.43 3.57
N LEU A 76 -6.90 6.50 2.24
CA LEU A 76 -6.65 7.76 1.56
C LEU A 76 -7.94 8.60 1.49
N SER A 77 -7.82 9.92 1.66
CA SER A 77 -8.97 10.80 1.48
C SER A 77 -9.54 10.68 0.05
N PRO A 78 -10.85 10.93 -0.14
CA PRO A 78 -11.47 10.88 -1.46
C PRO A 78 -10.73 11.74 -2.50
N GLU A 79 -10.38 12.97 -2.13
CA GLU A 79 -9.62 13.90 -2.98
C GLU A 79 -8.26 13.32 -3.43
N LYS A 80 -7.53 12.68 -2.52
CA LYS A 80 -6.24 12.03 -2.83
C LYS A 80 -6.43 10.89 -3.83
N ARG A 81 -7.49 10.08 -3.66
CA ARG A 81 -7.82 8.99 -4.59
C ARG A 81 -8.21 9.50 -5.97
N GLU A 82 -9.10 10.49 -6.03
CA GLU A 82 -9.56 11.11 -7.28
C GLU A 82 -8.42 11.76 -8.05
N THR A 83 -7.55 12.51 -7.38
CA THR A 83 -6.39 13.16 -7.99
C THR A 83 -5.54 12.17 -8.77
N VAL A 84 -5.21 11.02 -8.17
CA VAL A 84 -4.35 10.06 -8.85
C VAL A 84 -5.10 9.27 -9.92
N VAL A 85 -6.36 8.91 -9.69
CA VAL A 85 -7.19 8.25 -10.72
C VAL A 85 -7.30 9.14 -11.97
N ASN A 86 -7.58 10.43 -11.81
CA ASN A 86 -7.65 11.39 -12.91
C ASN A 86 -6.31 11.50 -13.66
N ALA A 87 -5.20 11.63 -12.93
CA ALA A 87 -3.87 11.69 -13.55
C ALA A 87 -3.55 10.41 -14.36
N PHE A 88 -3.91 9.22 -13.84
CA PHE A 88 -3.71 7.96 -14.55
C PHE A 88 -4.62 7.84 -15.77
N MET A 89 -5.88 8.28 -15.68
CA MET A 89 -6.81 8.28 -16.81
C MET A 89 -6.34 9.21 -17.93
N GLU A 90 -5.97 10.45 -17.60
CA GLU A 90 -5.51 11.46 -18.56
C GLU A 90 -4.22 11.05 -19.30
N LYS A 91 -3.36 10.27 -18.65
CA LYS A 91 -2.08 9.82 -19.21
C LYS A 91 -2.11 8.38 -19.73
N GLY A 92 -3.28 7.71 -19.72
CA GLY A 92 -3.40 6.31 -20.17
C GLY A 92 -2.63 5.31 -19.30
N GLY A 93 -2.34 5.66 -18.04
CA GLY A 93 -1.63 4.82 -17.08
C GLY A 93 -2.49 3.72 -16.45
N LEU A 94 -3.81 3.76 -16.64
CA LEU A 94 -4.76 2.76 -16.16
C LEU A 94 -5.14 1.80 -17.30
N GLN A 95 -4.82 0.51 -17.15
CA GLN A 95 -5.26 -0.57 -18.05
C GLN A 95 -6.12 -1.58 -17.28
N CYS A 96 -5.56 -2.73 -16.88
CA CYS A 96 -6.28 -3.74 -16.10
C CYS A 96 -6.57 -3.31 -14.65
N GLY A 97 -5.81 -2.34 -14.13
CA GLY A 97 -5.99 -1.76 -12.79
C GLY A 97 -5.43 -2.59 -11.63
N PHE A 98 -4.88 -3.79 -11.87
CA PHE A 98 -4.45 -4.70 -10.80
C PHE A 98 -3.26 -4.17 -9.99
N CYS A 99 -2.27 -3.57 -10.66
CA CYS A 99 -1.07 -3.01 -10.02
C CYS A 99 -1.31 -1.62 -9.41
N THR A 100 -2.41 -0.95 -9.79
CA THR A 100 -2.68 0.45 -9.44
C THR A 100 -2.66 0.70 -7.94
N PRO A 101 -3.30 -0.10 -7.07
CA PRO A 101 -3.24 0.14 -5.62
C PRO A 101 -1.81 0.15 -5.08
N GLY A 102 -0.96 -0.79 -5.51
CA GLY A 102 0.44 -0.84 -5.11
C GLY A 102 1.25 0.36 -5.59
N ILE A 103 0.98 0.82 -6.82
CA ILE A 103 1.57 2.04 -7.38
C ILE A 103 1.18 3.26 -6.54
N LEU A 104 -0.11 3.43 -6.22
CA LEU A 104 -0.62 4.53 -5.39
C LEU A 104 0.12 4.60 -4.06
N MET A 105 0.21 3.48 -3.34
CA MET A 105 0.86 3.45 -2.03
C MET A 105 2.37 3.69 -2.11
N LYS A 106 3.02 3.52 -3.27
CA LYS A 106 4.45 3.82 -3.46
C LYS A 106 4.72 5.29 -3.78
N VAL A 107 3.86 5.93 -4.56
CA VAL A 107 4.05 7.33 -4.97
C VAL A 107 3.53 8.30 -3.91
N TRP A 108 2.52 7.90 -3.13
CA TRP A 108 1.86 8.78 -2.18
C TRP A 108 2.82 9.48 -1.19
N PRO A 109 3.76 8.76 -0.55
CA PRO A 109 4.69 9.39 0.38
C PRO A 109 5.62 10.43 -0.25
N LEU A 110 5.79 10.44 -1.58
CA LEU A 110 6.61 11.44 -2.27
C LEU A 110 5.92 12.81 -2.28
N PHE A 111 4.59 12.85 -2.30
CA PHE A 111 3.81 14.09 -2.27
C PHE A 111 3.69 14.70 -0.86
N GLU A 112 4.01 13.93 0.19
CA GLU A 112 3.97 14.40 1.58
C GLU A 112 5.32 14.94 2.07
N LYS A 113 6.35 14.91 1.20
CA LYS A 113 7.65 15.51 1.51
C LYS A 113 7.60 17.03 1.31
N PRO A 114 8.42 17.80 2.06
CA PRO A 114 8.51 19.25 1.88
C PRO A 114 9.04 19.66 0.50
N GLU A 115 9.90 18.83 -0.08
CA GLU A 115 10.52 19.05 -1.39
C GLU A 115 9.62 18.50 -2.49
N GLN A 116 9.49 19.26 -3.59
CA GLN A 116 8.75 18.80 -4.75
C GLN A 116 9.48 17.60 -5.39
N PRO A 117 8.83 16.42 -5.52
CA PRO A 117 9.48 15.24 -6.05
C PRO A 117 9.82 15.41 -7.53
N CYS A 118 11.00 14.96 -7.94
CA CYS A 118 11.41 14.94 -9.34
C CYS A 118 11.04 13.60 -10.00
N ARG A 119 11.23 13.50 -11.32
CA ARG A 119 10.93 12.28 -12.08
C ARG A 119 11.69 11.07 -11.54
N GLU A 120 12.94 11.27 -11.15
CA GLU A 120 13.83 10.22 -10.64
C GLU A 120 13.30 9.62 -9.32
N ASP A 121 12.65 10.42 -8.47
CA ASP A 121 12.00 9.92 -7.24
C ASP A 121 10.89 8.94 -7.56
N PHE A 122 10.03 9.26 -8.53
CA PHE A 122 8.94 8.38 -8.96
C PHE A 122 9.47 7.10 -9.60
N VAL A 123 10.47 7.20 -10.49
CA VAL A 123 11.13 6.02 -11.09
C VAL A 123 11.69 5.10 -10.00
N LYS A 124 12.39 5.67 -9.02
CA LYS A 124 12.97 4.90 -7.91
C LYS A 124 11.91 4.23 -7.05
N ALA A 125 10.83 4.94 -6.70
CA ALA A 125 9.73 4.39 -5.90
C ALA A 125 9.01 3.23 -6.61
N LEU A 126 8.85 3.35 -7.93
CA LEU A 126 8.12 2.38 -8.77
C LEU A 126 8.98 1.24 -9.30
N ASN A 127 10.32 1.29 -9.17
CA ASN A 127 11.23 0.25 -9.66
C ASN A 127 10.94 -1.16 -9.10
N SER A 128 10.19 -1.25 -8.00
CA SER A 128 9.75 -2.51 -7.38
C SER A 128 8.24 -2.72 -7.47
N ASN A 129 7.61 -2.25 -8.55
CA ASN A 129 6.21 -2.50 -8.87
C ASN A 129 6.06 -2.97 -10.32
N LEU A 130 5.59 -4.20 -10.52
CA LEU A 130 5.39 -4.77 -11.85
C LEU A 130 3.99 -4.43 -12.38
N CYS A 131 3.93 -4.04 -13.64
CA CYS A 131 2.70 -3.83 -14.40
C CYS A 131 2.85 -4.56 -15.75
N ARG A 132 1.82 -5.30 -16.16
CA ARG A 132 1.77 -6.05 -17.42
C ARG A 132 0.51 -5.67 -18.17
#